data_AF-F0S862-F1
#
_entry.id   AF-F0S862-F1
#
_cell.length_a   1.000
_cell.length_b   1.000
_cell.length_c   1.000
_cell.angle_alpha   90.00
_cell.angle_beta   90.00
_cell.angle_gamma   90.00
#
_symmetry.space_group_name_H-M   'P 1'
#
loop_
_entity.id
_entity.type
_entity.pdbx_description
1 polymer ?
#
loop_
_entity_poly.entity_id
_entity_poly.type
_entity_poly.pdbx_seq_one_letter_code
_entity_poly.pdbx_strand_id
1 'polypeptide(L)'
;MKKEVNSAERPKADKLKNIAVIVAHPDDETLWAGGTILNHYDWQVFVLSLCRGDDADRAPKFKLALKTLRAKGAMGCLDDGVQQTPLTPYEIQNTILNLLPAKVYDLVITHNPSGEYTYHRRHIEVSEAVINMWKTHQIRSKELWTFAYYDGEKKFYPRANKKAPIRIQLTLPIYDIKYEIINKIYGYPKEGWEACTTPSTEAFWSFKDPEEAVQWLEKGGVLE
;
A
#
# COMPACT_ATOMS: atom_id res chain seq x y z
N MET A 1 5.92 18.80 -58.12
CA MET A 1 6.15 17.92 -56.96
C MET A 1 5.71 18.64 -55.69
N LYS A 2 4.50 18.37 -55.20
CA LYS A 2 4.10 18.72 -53.83
C LYS A 2 4.33 17.47 -53.00
N LYS A 3 5.26 17.52 -52.03
CA LYS A 3 5.46 16.44 -51.07
C LYS A 3 4.28 16.44 -50.12
N GLU A 4 3.51 15.37 -50.13
CA GLU A 4 2.55 15.05 -49.08
C GLU A 4 3.32 14.90 -47.77
N VAL A 5 2.92 15.70 -46.77
CA VAL A 5 3.40 15.56 -45.41
C VAL A 5 2.55 14.46 -44.79
N ASN A 6 3.17 13.29 -44.61
CA ASN A 6 2.63 12.18 -43.84
C ASN A 6 2.26 12.69 -42.44
N SER A 7 0.96 12.67 -42.10
CA SER A 7 0.51 12.91 -40.75
C SER A 7 0.89 11.70 -39.88
N ALA A 8 1.98 11.83 -39.12
CA ALA A 8 2.28 10.89 -38.06
C ALA A 8 1.09 10.85 -37.09
N GLU A 9 0.54 9.65 -36.87
CA GLU A 9 -0.49 9.42 -35.86
C GLU A 9 -0.02 9.96 -34.51
N ARG A 10 -0.87 10.77 -33.87
CA ARG A 10 -0.62 11.21 -32.50
C ARG A 10 -0.66 9.99 -31.58
N PRO A 11 0.31 9.82 -30.65
CA PRO A 11 0.24 8.72 -29.69
C PRO A 11 -1.08 8.81 -28.92
N LYS A 12 -1.80 7.69 -28.81
CA LYS A 12 -2.97 7.55 -27.95
C LYS A 12 -2.53 7.91 -26.53
N ALA A 13 -3.27 8.81 -25.87
CA ALA A 13 -3.01 9.12 -24.45
C ALA A 13 -2.98 7.81 -23.66
N ASP A 14 -1.87 7.53 -22.97
CA ASP A 14 -1.75 6.35 -22.13
C ASP A 14 -2.89 6.36 -21.12
N LYS A 15 -3.67 5.28 -21.11
CA LYS A 15 -4.79 5.13 -20.18
C LYS A 15 -4.22 5.04 -18.78
N LEU A 16 -4.58 5.99 -17.92
CA LEU A 16 -4.20 5.99 -16.51
C LEU A 16 -4.65 4.69 -15.83
N LYS A 17 -3.78 4.10 -15.01
CA LYS A 17 -4.06 2.87 -14.25
C LYS A 17 -4.79 3.20 -12.95
N ASN A 18 -5.83 2.45 -12.60
CA ASN A 18 -6.52 2.61 -11.32
C ASN A 18 -5.86 1.73 -10.25
N ILE A 19 -5.36 2.34 -9.19
CA ILE A 19 -4.64 1.62 -8.13
C ILE A 19 -5.34 1.84 -6.79
N ALA A 20 -5.51 0.75 -6.04
CA ALA A 20 -5.90 0.81 -4.64
C ALA A 20 -4.70 0.44 -3.77
N VAL A 21 -4.45 1.22 -2.73
CA VAL A 21 -3.49 0.89 -1.67
C VAL A 21 -4.28 0.78 -0.37
N ILE A 22 -4.44 -0.43 0.14
CA ILE A 22 -5.29 -0.73 1.31
C ILE A 22 -4.36 -1.10 2.46
N VAL A 23 -4.36 -0.29 3.50
CA VAL A 23 -3.45 -0.40 4.64
C VAL A 23 -4.22 -0.36 5.95
N ALA A 24 -3.57 -0.83 7.01
CA ALA A 24 -4.11 -0.78 8.35
C ALA A 24 -4.08 0.66 8.88
N HIS A 25 -2.90 1.26 8.98
CA HIS A 25 -2.67 2.50 9.70
C HIS A 25 -2.29 3.66 8.76
N PRO A 26 -2.54 4.92 9.16
CA PRO A 26 -2.16 6.08 8.36
C PRO A 26 -0.67 6.41 8.53
N ASP A 27 0.15 6.04 7.56
CA ASP A 27 1.60 6.15 7.44
C ASP A 27 2.17 4.95 6.68
N ASP A 28 1.52 3.79 6.82
CA ASP A 28 1.82 2.57 6.06
C ASP A 28 1.87 2.83 4.55
N GLU A 29 0.95 3.63 4.01
CA GLU A 29 0.92 3.95 2.59
C GLU A 29 2.19 4.67 2.14
N THR A 30 2.73 5.51 3.02
CA THR A 30 3.95 6.28 2.77
C THR A 30 5.16 5.40 2.98
N LEU A 31 5.25 4.70 4.12
CA LEU A 31 6.38 3.86 4.48
C LEU A 31 6.64 2.74 3.48
N TRP A 32 5.59 2.09 2.95
CA TRP A 32 5.77 0.84 2.21
C TRP A 32 5.51 0.96 0.72
N ALA A 33 4.78 1.99 0.27
CA ALA A 33 4.46 2.22 -1.14
C ALA A 33 4.61 3.68 -1.61
N GLY A 34 5.00 4.61 -0.74
CA GLY A 34 5.00 6.04 -1.06
C GLY A 34 5.91 6.38 -2.24
N GLY A 35 7.09 5.75 -2.31
CA GLY A 35 8.02 5.94 -3.41
C GLY A 35 7.51 5.37 -4.72
N THR A 36 6.88 4.19 -4.69
CA THR A 36 6.20 3.57 -5.83
C THR A 36 5.10 4.49 -6.35
N ILE A 37 4.25 5.02 -5.48
CA ILE A 37 3.20 5.99 -5.85
C ILE A 37 3.81 7.25 -6.50
N LEU A 38 4.88 7.79 -5.94
CA LEU A 38 5.53 9.01 -6.45
C LEU A 38 6.21 8.79 -7.82
N ASN A 39 6.74 7.58 -8.07
CA ASN A 39 7.38 7.22 -9.33
C ASN A 39 6.39 7.05 -10.49
N HIS A 40 5.12 6.78 -10.20
CA HIS A 40 4.11 6.49 -11.22
C HIS A 40 3.12 7.65 -11.41
N TYR A 41 3.43 8.55 -12.35
CA TYR A 41 2.55 9.66 -12.74
C TYR A 41 1.32 9.20 -13.54
N ASP A 42 1.40 8.00 -14.11
CA ASP A 42 0.33 7.35 -14.87
C ASP A 42 -0.70 6.63 -13.98
N TRP A 43 -0.55 6.68 -12.64
CA TRP A 43 -1.44 6.02 -11.70
C TRP A 43 -2.48 6.98 -11.12
N GLN A 44 -3.74 6.57 -11.15
CA GLN A 44 -4.81 7.12 -10.33
C GLN A 44 -4.92 6.30 -9.05
N VAL A 45 -4.29 6.79 -7.98
CA VAL A 45 -4.20 6.08 -6.70
C VAL A 45 -5.33 6.48 -5.76
N PHE A 46 -5.97 5.48 -5.17
CA PHE A 46 -6.85 5.62 -4.00
C PHE A 46 -6.25 4.85 -2.82
N VAL A 47 -5.91 5.57 -1.75
CA VAL A 47 -5.39 4.97 -0.51
C VAL A 47 -6.52 4.82 0.50
N LEU A 48 -6.61 3.65 1.11
CA LEU A 48 -7.55 3.35 2.19
C LEU A 48 -6.76 2.92 3.43
N SER A 49 -6.83 3.70 4.51
CA SER A 49 -6.40 3.27 5.84
C SER A 49 -7.61 2.81 6.65
N LEU A 50 -7.58 1.65 7.30
CA LEU A 50 -8.76 1.16 8.03
C LEU A 50 -8.90 1.70 9.46
N CYS A 51 -7.84 2.28 10.01
CA CYS A 51 -7.79 2.76 11.38
C CYS A 51 -7.71 4.29 11.45
N ARG A 52 -8.07 4.84 12.62
CA ARG A 52 -7.79 6.23 13.04
C ARG A 52 -8.43 7.33 12.19
N GLY A 53 -9.52 7.05 11.49
CA GLY A 53 -10.26 8.04 10.68
C GLY A 53 -10.96 9.13 11.50
N ASP A 54 -11.25 8.86 12.77
CA ASP A 54 -11.79 9.78 13.78
C ASP A 54 -10.70 10.42 14.65
N ASP A 55 -9.43 10.12 14.40
CA ASP A 55 -8.31 10.67 15.16
C ASP A 55 -8.01 12.12 14.75
N ALA A 56 -8.16 13.03 15.73
CA ALA A 56 -7.96 14.47 15.52
C ALA A 56 -6.51 14.87 15.18
N ASP A 57 -5.53 14.02 15.45
CA ASP A 57 -4.12 14.21 15.08
C ASP A 57 -3.76 13.48 13.78
N ARG A 58 -4.04 12.17 13.70
CA ARG A 58 -3.59 11.31 12.59
C ARG A 58 -4.40 11.51 11.31
N ALA A 59 -5.71 11.71 11.37
CA ALA A 59 -6.53 11.83 10.16
C ALA A 59 -6.19 13.09 9.32
N PRO A 60 -5.99 14.28 9.91
CA PRO A 60 -5.51 15.44 9.16
C PRO A 60 -4.14 15.23 8.50
N LYS A 61 -3.22 14.53 9.18
CA LYS A 61 -1.87 14.21 8.68
C LYS A 61 -1.93 13.26 7.48
N PHE A 62 -2.74 12.21 7.55
CA PHE A 62 -2.99 11.31 6.42
C PHE A 62 -3.49 12.07 5.19
N LYS A 63 -4.48 12.95 5.36
CA LYS A 63 -5.00 13.78 4.25
C LYS A 63 -3.90 14.65 3.62
N LEU A 64 -2.99 15.19 4.42
CA LEU A 64 -1.87 15.99 3.92
C LEU A 64 -0.80 15.11 3.22
N ALA A 65 -0.54 13.91 3.72
CA ALA A 65 0.34 12.92 3.09
C ALA A 65 -0.19 12.55 1.69
N LEU A 66 -1.48 12.23 1.57
CA LEU A 66 -2.11 11.92 0.29
C LEU A 66 -2.00 13.04 -0.74
N LYS A 67 -2.09 14.31 -0.30
CA LYS A 67 -1.87 15.46 -1.19
C LYS A 67 -0.46 15.45 -1.78
N THR A 68 0.55 15.15 -0.96
CA THR A 68 1.95 15.05 -1.40
C THR A 68 2.17 13.86 -2.33
N LEU A 69 1.53 12.71 -2.03
CA LEU A 69 1.54 11.52 -2.87
C LEU A 69 0.73 11.66 -4.17
N ARG A 70 -0.08 12.73 -4.31
CA ARG A 70 -1.04 12.95 -5.42
C ARG A 70 -2.12 11.86 -5.51
N ALA A 71 -2.50 11.32 -4.35
CA ALA A 71 -3.51 10.28 -4.23
C ALA A 71 -4.81 10.85 -3.66
N LYS A 72 -5.92 10.14 -3.92
CA LYS A 72 -7.17 10.29 -3.16
C LYS A 72 -7.18 9.24 -2.04
N GLY A 73 -8.09 9.38 -1.08
CA GLY A 73 -8.24 8.32 -0.10
C GLY A 73 -9.35 8.55 0.92
N ALA A 74 -9.54 7.53 1.75
CA ALA A 74 -10.50 7.49 2.85
C ALA A 74 -9.89 6.76 4.05
N MET A 75 -10.48 6.97 5.22
CA MET A 75 -10.06 6.33 6.47
C MET A 75 -11.26 5.69 7.17
N GLY A 76 -11.04 4.51 7.75
CA GLY A 76 -11.95 3.87 8.69
C GLY A 76 -11.59 4.20 10.13
N CYS A 77 -12.47 3.85 11.07
CA CYS A 77 -12.27 4.11 12.50
C CYS A 77 -12.03 2.82 13.31
N LEU A 78 -11.44 1.80 12.69
CA LEU A 78 -11.08 0.58 13.42
C LEU A 78 -9.99 0.87 14.47
N ASP A 79 -9.98 0.08 15.53
CA ASP A 79 -9.05 0.25 16.64
C ASP A 79 -7.60 0.00 16.21
N ASP A 80 -6.71 0.75 16.85
CA ASP A 80 -5.27 0.83 16.64
C ASP A 80 -4.55 0.73 17.99
N GLY A 81 -3.52 -0.11 18.09
CA GLY A 81 -2.67 -0.22 19.28
C GLY A 81 -2.34 -1.64 19.73
N VAL A 82 -1.45 -1.74 20.73
CA VAL A 82 -0.90 -3.03 21.21
C VAL A 82 -1.93 -3.94 21.90
N GLN A 83 -3.05 -3.38 22.36
CA GLN A 83 -4.14 -4.12 23.02
C GLN A 83 -5.30 -4.45 22.06
N GLN A 84 -5.07 -4.36 20.74
CA GLN A 84 -6.06 -4.74 19.73
C GLN A 84 -6.62 -6.14 19.98
N THR A 85 -7.94 -6.23 20.07
CA THR A 85 -8.64 -7.51 20.05
C THR A 85 -8.89 -7.95 18.60
N PRO A 86 -8.96 -9.27 18.33
CA PRO A 86 -9.34 -9.74 17.00
C PRO A 86 -10.68 -9.15 16.57
N LEU A 87 -10.73 -8.61 15.35
CA LEU A 87 -12.00 -8.26 14.72
C LEU A 87 -12.50 -9.40 13.84
N THR A 88 -13.81 -9.46 13.63
CA THR A 88 -14.37 -10.43 12.71
C THR A 88 -14.00 -10.09 11.27
N PRO A 89 -13.86 -11.10 10.37
CA PRO A 89 -13.66 -10.82 8.95
C PRO A 89 -14.73 -9.90 8.36
N TYR A 90 -15.97 -10.01 8.84
CA TYR A 90 -17.07 -9.15 8.41
C TYR A 90 -16.81 -7.68 8.71
N GLU A 91 -16.30 -7.32 9.89
CA GLU A 91 -16.03 -5.92 10.26
C GLU A 91 -14.97 -5.29 9.36
N ILE A 92 -13.87 -6.02 9.09
CA ILE A 92 -12.80 -5.56 8.20
C ILE A 92 -13.33 -5.39 6.77
N GLN A 93 -13.97 -6.44 6.23
CA GLN A 93 -14.47 -6.45 4.86
C GLN A 93 -15.54 -5.36 4.66
N ASN A 94 -16.47 -5.21 5.59
CA ASN A 94 -17.50 -4.17 5.53
C ASN A 94 -16.88 -2.76 5.59
N THR A 95 -15.85 -2.55 6.42
CA THR A 95 -15.12 -1.28 6.44
C THR A 95 -14.47 -0.99 5.09
N ILE A 96 -13.84 -2.00 4.47
CA ILE A 96 -13.27 -1.85 3.13
C ILE A 96 -14.34 -1.53 2.09
N LEU A 97 -15.46 -2.27 2.06
CA LEU A 97 -16.54 -2.05 1.08
C LEU A 97 -17.17 -0.66 1.19
N ASN A 98 -17.33 -0.14 2.40
CA ASN A 98 -17.94 1.16 2.62
C ASN A 98 -17.05 2.34 2.21
N LEU A 99 -15.74 2.16 2.21
CA LEU A 99 -14.77 3.24 1.99
C LEU A 99 -14.06 3.15 0.64
N LEU A 100 -13.85 1.95 0.12
CA LEU A 100 -13.16 1.74 -1.15
C LEU A 100 -14.13 2.00 -2.32
N PRO A 101 -13.76 2.87 -3.29
CA PRO A 101 -14.60 3.10 -4.46
C PRO A 101 -14.87 1.81 -5.23
N ALA A 102 -16.14 1.56 -5.58
CA ALA A 102 -16.54 0.43 -6.41
C ALA A 102 -16.04 0.60 -7.85
N LYS A 103 -14.81 0.15 -8.10
CA LYS A 103 -14.10 0.23 -9.38
C LYS A 103 -13.45 -1.11 -9.71
N VAL A 104 -13.07 -1.27 -10.98
CA VAL A 104 -12.10 -2.29 -11.37
C VAL A 104 -10.72 -1.66 -11.30
N TYR A 105 -9.86 -2.24 -10.48
CA TYR A 105 -8.48 -1.82 -10.29
C TYR A 105 -7.56 -2.57 -11.26
N ASP A 106 -6.52 -1.87 -11.72
CA ASP A 106 -5.42 -2.50 -12.44
C ASP A 106 -4.46 -3.18 -11.46
N LEU A 107 -4.36 -2.65 -10.23
CA LEU A 107 -3.56 -3.21 -9.14
C LEU A 107 -4.17 -2.84 -7.78
N VAL A 108 -4.14 -3.79 -6.85
CA VAL A 108 -4.35 -3.57 -5.42
C VAL A 108 -3.04 -3.85 -4.70
N ILE A 109 -2.62 -2.98 -3.78
CA ILE A 109 -1.45 -3.16 -2.92
C ILE A 109 -1.93 -3.22 -1.47
N THR A 110 -1.45 -4.19 -0.69
CA THR A 110 -1.86 -4.37 0.71
C THR A 110 -0.74 -4.97 1.58
N HIS A 111 -1.02 -5.17 2.86
CA HIS A 111 -0.15 -5.86 3.81
C HIS A 111 0.08 -7.33 3.43
N ASN A 112 1.16 -7.94 3.94
CA ASN A 112 1.41 -9.37 3.77
C ASN A 112 0.71 -10.19 4.88
N PRO A 113 0.38 -11.47 4.65
CA PRO A 113 -0.25 -12.31 5.66
C PRO A 113 0.57 -12.52 6.94
N SER A 114 1.89 -12.34 6.88
CA SER A 114 2.77 -12.37 8.06
C SER A 114 2.58 -11.17 9.00
N GLY A 115 1.89 -10.11 8.55
CA GLY A 115 1.60 -8.89 9.30
C GLY A 115 2.71 -7.83 9.28
N GLU A 116 3.51 -7.82 8.22
CA GLU A 116 4.90 -7.33 8.10
C GLU A 116 5.44 -6.40 9.19
N TYR A 117 6.67 -6.74 9.61
CA TYR A 117 7.51 -6.13 10.64
C TYR A 117 6.84 -5.90 12.00
N THR A 118 7.58 -6.17 13.07
CA THR A 118 7.15 -5.97 14.46
C THR A 118 5.68 -6.37 14.67
N TYR A 119 5.31 -7.65 14.48
CA TYR A 119 3.93 -8.20 14.57
C TYR A 119 2.80 -7.18 14.85
N HIS A 120 2.03 -6.85 13.82
CA HIS A 120 0.82 -6.03 13.94
C HIS A 120 -0.42 -6.83 13.53
N ARG A 121 -1.34 -7.04 14.48
CA ARG A 121 -2.57 -7.80 14.24
C ARG A 121 -3.37 -7.25 13.07
N ARG A 122 -3.56 -5.92 13.01
CA ARG A 122 -4.34 -5.29 11.94
C ARG A 122 -3.76 -5.52 10.55
N HIS A 123 -2.44 -5.65 10.40
CA HIS A 123 -1.81 -5.92 9.10
C HIS A 123 -2.25 -7.29 8.58
N ILE A 124 -2.27 -8.30 9.45
CA ILE A 124 -2.70 -9.67 9.14
C ILE A 124 -4.17 -9.67 8.72
N GLU A 125 -5.04 -9.07 9.53
CA GLU A 125 -6.49 -9.04 9.27
C GLU A 125 -6.84 -8.27 7.99
N VAL A 126 -6.13 -7.17 7.71
CA VAL A 126 -6.26 -6.41 6.45
C VAL A 126 -5.81 -7.27 5.26
N SER A 127 -4.67 -7.94 5.37
CA SER A 127 -4.15 -8.84 4.32
C SER A 127 -5.16 -9.96 4.02
N GLU A 128 -5.62 -10.66 5.06
CA GLU A 128 -6.64 -11.71 4.98
C GLU A 128 -7.91 -11.22 4.31
N ALA A 129 -8.44 -10.07 4.74
CA ALA A 129 -9.65 -9.51 4.16
C ALA A 129 -9.47 -9.17 2.67
N VAL A 130 -8.38 -8.47 2.30
CA VAL A 130 -8.15 -8.05 0.91
C VAL A 130 -7.97 -9.26 -0.02
N ILE A 131 -7.18 -10.26 0.38
CA ILE A 131 -6.98 -11.48 -0.43
C ILE A 131 -8.30 -12.21 -0.64
N ASN A 132 -9.08 -12.43 0.42
CA ASN A 132 -10.36 -13.11 0.34
C ASN A 132 -11.41 -12.31 -0.46
N MET A 133 -11.41 -10.98 -0.35
CA MET A 133 -12.29 -10.11 -1.13
C MET A 133 -11.90 -10.08 -2.61
N TRP A 134 -10.61 -10.20 -2.94
CA TRP A 134 -10.17 -10.35 -4.32
C TRP A 134 -10.60 -11.70 -4.90
N LYS A 135 -10.40 -12.78 -4.13
CA LYS A 135 -10.83 -14.14 -4.46
C LYS A 135 -12.33 -14.27 -4.73
N THR A 136 -13.13 -13.57 -3.93
CA THR A 136 -14.61 -13.56 -4.04
C THR A 136 -15.15 -12.46 -4.95
N HIS A 137 -14.27 -11.73 -5.64
CA HIS A 137 -14.60 -10.64 -6.57
C HIS A 137 -15.35 -9.44 -5.95
N GLN A 138 -15.35 -9.32 -4.63
CA GLN A 138 -15.81 -8.12 -3.93
C GLN A 138 -14.87 -6.93 -4.21
N ILE A 139 -13.57 -7.21 -4.28
CA ILE A 139 -12.57 -6.31 -4.87
C ILE A 139 -12.22 -6.85 -6.25
N ARG A 140 -12.46 -6.07 -7.29
CA ARG A 140 -12.10 -6.43 -8.67
C ARG A 140 -10.75 -5.82 -9.02
N SER A 141 -9.72 -6.65 -9.14
CA SER A 141 -8.37 -6.25 -9.55
C SER A 141 -7.77 -7.22 -10.55
N LYS A 142 -6.89 -6.73 -11.44
CA LYS A 142 -6.09 -7.58 -12.33
C LYS A 142 -4.88 -8.20 -11.64
N GLU A 143 -4.29 -7.48 -10.69
CA GLU A 143 -3.13 -7.92 -9.93
C GLU A 143 -3.29 -7.54 -8.45
N LEU A 144 -2.66 -8.31 -7.57
CA LEU A 144 -2.52 -8.01 -6.15
C LEU A 144 -1.03 -8.02 -5.80
N TRP A 145 -0.56 -6.97 -5.14
CA TRP A 145 0.77 -6.94 -4.54
C TRP A 145 0.64 -6.90 -3.01
N THR A 146 1.49 -7.65 -2.32
CA THR A 146 1.64 -7.53 -0.86
C THR A 146 3.02 -6.99 -0.51
N PHE A 147 3.13 -6.23 0.56
CA PHE A 147 4.42 -5.75 1.05
C PHE A 147 5.39 -6.91 1.33
N ALA A 148 6.67 -6.76 0.98
CA ALA A 148 7.67 -7.82 1.16
C ALA A 148 8.84 -7.31 1.99
N TYR A 149 8.64 -7.21 3.31
CA TYR A 149 9.67 -6.78 4.25
C TYR A 149 9.98 -7.89 5.26
N TYR A 150 10.95 -7.65 6.13
CA TYR A 150 11.25 -8.47 7.31
C TYR A 150 12.15 -7.68 8.25
N ASP A 151 12.07 -7.96 9.54
CA ASP A 151 12.84 -7.29 10.60
C ASP A 151 13.70 -8.27 11.43
N GLY A 152 13.76 -9.53 10.98
CA GLY A 152 14.50 -10.60 11.65
C GLY A 152 13.97 -10.96 13.03
N GLU A 153 12.66 -10.79 13.27
CA GLU A 153 12.03 -10.89 14.59
C GLU A 153 12.46 -9.71 15.48
N LYS A 154 12.31 -8.50 14.96
CA LYS A 154 12.66 -7.24 15.63
C LYS A 154 14.17 -7.06 15.91
N LYS A 155 15.04 -7.82 15.24
CA LYS A 155 16.51 -7.72 15.38
C LYS A 155 17.10 -6.51 14.66
N PHE A 156 16.40 -5.97 13.66
CA PHE A 156 16.81 -4.77 12.92
C PHE A 156 15.58 -4.06 12.34
N TYR A 157 15.73 -2.80 11.93
CA TYR A 157 14.67 -2.09 11.20
C TYR A 157 14.26 -2.84 9.93
N PRO A 158 12.96 -2.87 9.60
CA PRO A 158 12.41 -3.50 8.40
C PRO A 158 13.26 -3.29 7.14
N ARG A 159 13.53 -4.39 6.44
CA ARG A 159 14.31 -4.39 5.19
C ARG A 159 13.50 -5.03 4.08
N ALA A 160 13.64 -4.50 2.87
CA ALA A 160 13.11 -5.12 1.66
C ALA A 160 13.60 -6.57 1.56
N ASN A 161 12.67 -7.51 1.36
CA ASN A 161 12.99 -8.92 1.22
C ASN A 161 13.76 -9.15 -0.07
N LYS A 162 14.94 -9.77 0.03
CA LYS A 162 15.82 -9.97 -1.13
C LYS A 162 15.28 -10.97 -2.15
N LYS A 163 14.32 -11.82 -1.77
CA LYS A 163 13.67 -12.79 -2.63
C LYS A 163 12.40 -12.24 -3.30
N ALA A 164 11.96 -11.03 -2.94
CA ALA A 164 10.79 -10.41 -3.54
C ALA A 164 10.98 -10.22 -5.06
N PRO A 165 9.99 -10.62 -5.90
CA PRO A 165 10.09 -10.49 -7.35
C PRO A 165 10.10 -9.03 -7.80
N ILE A 166 9.47 -8.14 -7.03
CA ILE A 166 9.45 -6.71 -7.28
C ILE A 166 10.24 -6.00 -6.19
N ARG A 167 11.27 -5.27 -6.61
CA ARG A 167 12.05 -4.37 -5.75
C ARG A 167 12.35 -3.08 -6.50
N ILE A 168 11.97 -1.97 -5.90
CA ILE A 168 12.09 -0.63 -6.48
C ILE A 168 13.06 0.16 -5.62
N GLN A 169 14.27 0.35 -6.13
CA GLN A 169 15.23 1.25 -5.51
C GLN A 169 14.80 2.70 -5.75
N LEU A 170 14.57 3.44 -4.69
CA LEU A 170 14.17 4.84 -4.78
C LEU A 170 15.38 5.71 -5.14
N THR A 171 15.13 6.72 -5.98
CA THR A 171 16.08 7.81 -6.19
C THR A 171 16.09 8.72 -4.96
N LEU A 172 17.19 9.44 -4.73
CA LEU A 172 17.29 10.36 -3.59
C LEU A 172 16.13 11.38 -3.54
N PRO A 173 15.72 12.04 -4.64
CA PRO A 173 14.59 12.98 -4.58
C PRO A 173 13.26 12.35 -4.14
N ILE A 174 12.98 11.11 -4.55
CA ILE A 174 11.75 10.41 -4.19
C ILE A 174 11.81 9.93 -2.74
N TYR A 175 12.96 9.43 -2.32
CA TYR A 175 13.21 9.06 -0.93
C TYR A 175 13.08 10.27 -0.01
N ASP A 176 13.65 11.43 -0.38
CA ASP A 176 13.58 12.66 0.41
C ASP A 176 12.13 13.11 0.59
N ILE A 177 11.29 13.08 -0.45
CA ILE A 177 9.87 13.40 -0.32
C ILE A 177 9.18 12.44 0.67
N LYS A 178 9.45 11.14 0.56
CA LYS A 178 8.88 10.13 1.46
C LYS A 178 9.31 10.37 2.92
N TYR A 179 10.59 10.61 3.13
CA TYR A 179 11.15 10.92 4.46
C TYR A 179 10.54 12.20 5.04
N GLU A 180 10.32 13.22 4.21
CA GLU A 180 9.66 14.47 4.60
C GLU A 180 8.19 14.29 4.98
N ILE A 181 7.45 13.40 4.29
CA ILE A 181 6.09 13.04 4.71
C ILE A 181 6.12 12.41 6.11
N ILE A 182 7.01 11.44 6.36
CA ILE A 182 7.14 10.78 7.66
C ILE A 182 7.54 11.77 8.76
N ASN A 183 8.56 12.59 8.54
CA ASN A 183 9.09 13.46 9.57
C ASN A 183 8.27 14.74 9.79
N LYS A 184 7.84 15.42 8.72
CA LYS A 184 7.21 16.74 8.82
C LYS A 184 5.69 16.69 8.75
N ILE A 185 5.11 15.78 7.98
CA ILE A 185 3.65 15.66 7.88
C ILE A 185 3.12 14.80 9.01
N TYR A 186 3.62 13.56 9.15
CA TYR A 186 3.20 12.70 10.26
C TYR A 186 3.80 13.16 11.60
N GLY A 187 4.92 13.88 11.57
CA GLY A 187 5.54 14.47 12.76
C GLY A 187 6.43 13.50 13.53
N TYR A 188 6.82 12.37 12.92
CA TYR A 188 7.70 11.40 13.58
C TYR A 188 9.11 11.96 13.74
N PRO A 189 9.75 11.82 14.92
CA PRO A 189 11.09 12.36 15.14
C PRO A 189 12.11 11.70 14.21
N LYS A 190 13.17 12.42 13.83
CA LYS A 190 14.16 11.94 12.85
C LYS A 190 14.91 10.69 13.33
N GLU A 191 15.08 10.60 14.63
CA GLU A 191 15.68 9.49 15.36
C GLU A 191 14.63 8.46 15.81
N GLY A 192 13.35 8.68 15.47
CA GLY A 192 12.24 7.78 15.73
C GLY A 192 12.24 6.54 14.85
N TRP A 193 11.46 5.54 15.26
CA TRP A 193 11.40 4.25 14.57
C TRP A 193 10.92 4.40 13.12
N GLU A 194 9.88 5.20 12.89
CA GLU A 194 9.26 5.43 11.58
C GLU A 194 10.24 6.12 10.60
N ALA A 195 10.98 7.12 11.08
CA ALA A 195 11.99 7.80 10.28
C ALA A 195 13.18 6.88 9.98
N CYS A 196 13.64 6.10 10.96
CA CYS A 196 14.74 5.15 10.79
C CYS A 196 14.36 3.95 9.92
N THR A 197 13.10 3.53 9.93
CA THR A 197 12.63 2.41 9.11
C THR A 197 12.28 2.80 7.69
N THR A 198 12.09 4.10 7.39
CA THR A 198 11.68 4.58 6.08
C THR A 198 12.61 3.99 5.01
N PRO A 199 12.15 3.03 4.19
CA PRO A 199 13.07 2.23 3.39
C PRO A 199 13.41 2.97 2.09
N SER A 200 14.69 2.91 1.70
CA SER A 200 15.17 3.39 0.40
C SER A 200 14.91 2.42 -0.75
N THR A 201 14.52 1.18 -0.44
CA THR A 201 14.05 0.18 -1.41
C THR A 201 12.66 -0.28 -1.00
N GLU A 202 11.69 -0.18 -1.90
CA GLU A 202 10.36 -0.76 -1.69
C GLU A 202 10.27 -2.14 -2.34
N ALA A 203 9.59 -3.09 -1.71
CA ALA A 203 9.54 -4.47 -2.17
C ALA A 203 8.15 -5.08 -2.03
N PHE A 204 7.79 -5.91 -3.02
CA PHE A 204 6.46 -6.51 -3.10
C PHE A 204 6.53 -7.96 -3.59
N TRP A 205 5.67 -8.80 -3.00
CA TRP A 205 5.19 -10.02 -3.65
C TRP A 205 4.08 -9.65 -4.64
N SER A 206 3.93 -10.41 -5.71
CA SER A 206 2.98 -10.08 -6.79
C SER A 206 2.22 -11.32 -7.24
N PHE A 207 0.91 -11.17 -7.40
CA PHE A 207 -0.02 -12.23 -7.78
C PHE A 207 -0.90 -11.74 -8.93
N LYS A 208 -1.16 -12.61 -9.90
CA LYS A 208 -2.10 -12.38 -11.01
C LYS A 208 -3.31 -13.30 -10.96
N ASP A 209 -3.19 -14.38 -10.20
CA ASP A 209 -4.25 -15.33 -9.92
C ASP A 209 -4.65 -15.21 -8.43
N PRO A 210 -5.93 -14.95 -8.11
CA PRO A 210 -6.40 -14.96 -6.73
C PRO A 210 -6.12 -16.28 -6.00
N GLU A 211 -6.05 -17.40 -6.71
CA GLU A 211 -5.79 -18.71 -6.11
C GLU A 211 -4.37 -18.81 -5.57
N GLU A 212 -3.38 -18.26 -6.29
CA GLU A 212 -1.99 -18.19 -5.82
C GLU A 212 -1.88 -17.31 -4.57
N ALA A 213 -2.64 -16.21 -4.51
CA ALA A 213 -2.66 -15.35 -3.33
C ALA A 213 -3.35 -16.01 -2.12
N VAL A 214 -4.38 -16.84 -2.34
CA VAL A 214 -4.99 -17.63 -1.25
C VAL A 214 -4.03 -18.71 -0.76
N GLN A 215 -3.34 -19.43 -1.65
CA GLN A 215 -2.31 -20.39 -1.24
C GLN A 215 -1.17 -19.70 -0.48
N TRP A 216 -0.78 -18.49 -0.90
CA TRP A 216 0.19 -17.67 -0.18
C TRP A 216 -0.30 -17.31 1.23
N LEU A 217 -1.57 -16.94 1.37
CA LEU A 217 -2.23 -16.68 2.64
C LEU A 217 -2.25 -17.92 3.56
N GLU A 218 -2.62 -19.09 3.04
CA GLU A 218 -2.65 -20.36 3.78
C GLU A 218 -1.27 -20.76 4.30
N LYS A 219 -0.20 -20.37 3.61
CA LYS A 219 1.19 -20.55 4.03
C LYS A 219 1.70 -19.48 5.01
N GLY A 220 0.85 -18.55 5.43
CA GLY A 220 1.22 -17.46 6.34
C GLY A 220 2.05 -16.36 5.68
N GLY A 221 2.10 -16.31 4.34
CA GLY A 221 2.81 -15.26 3.61
C GLY A 221 4.33 -15.38 3.67
N VAL A 222 4.87 -16.58 3.80
CA VAL A 222 6.32 -16.85 3.82
C VAL A 222 6.72 -17.84 2.73
N LEU A 223 7.94 -17.68 2.21
CA LEU A 223 8.56 -18.68 1.34
C LEU A 223 9.04 -19.85 2.20
N GLU A 224 8.64 -21.07 1.84
CA GLU A 224 9.23 -22.32 2.35
C GLU A 224 10.75 -22.39 2.12
#